data_AF-W6Q4K8-F1
#
_entry.id   AF-W6Q4K8-F1
#
_cell.length_a   1.000
_cell.length_b   1.000
_cell.length_c   1.000
_cell.angle_alpha   90.00
_cell.angle_beta   90.00
_cell.angle_gamma   90.00
#
_symmetry.space_group_name_H-M   'P 1'
#
loop_
_entity.id
_entity.type
_entity.pdbx_description
1 polymer ?
#
loop_
_entity_poly.entity_id
_entity_poly.type
_entity_poly.pdbx_seq_one_letter_code
_entity_poly.pdbx_strand_id
1 'polypeptide(L)'
;MSIENQEYSVDQEIISFFQKTSTDRSSCDDRARTLVGGTVTPVAVQGACSYSVYAGLEYVVQFRLRSLGLKTEITNIARNVYGTLVPSVSYHGQIGRDDVSGKESLFVYVMSRVEGISHLDFILAHNLPENSPEYFTWRENLVFDIARFFALTWKNPQNVDRSFCENLDQRYDEDLRRLLAALPDRFHPIIQQSIDALPAIFSLSMVLLHMDFGNVQYHG
;
A
#
# COMPACT_ATOMS: atom_id res chain seq x y z
N MET A 1 3.86 -19.61 27.53
CA MET A 1 4.59 -18.37 27.21
C MET A 1 3.58 -17.43 26.62
N SER A 2 3.08 -16.52 27.45
CA SER A 2 2.23 -15.40 27.01
C SER A 2 3.08 -14.53 26.10
N ILE A 3 2.67 -14.39 24.84
CA ILE A 3 3.17 -13.33 23.97
C ILE A 3 2.61 -12.06 24.59
N GLU A 4 3.46 -11.32 25.31
CA GLU A 4 3.14 -9.96 25.70
C GLU A 4 2.90 -9.18 24.41
N ASN A 5 1.68 -8.67 24.23
CA ASN A 5 1.36 -7.73 23.15
C ASN A 5 2.27 -6.51 23.34
N GLN A 6 3.36 -6.46 22.59
CA GLN A 6 4.29 -5.36 22.64
C GLN A 6 3.60 -4.13 22.02
N GLU A 7 3.44 -3.08 22.83
CA GLU A 7 2.81 -1.83 22.40
C GLU A 7 3.63 -1.21 21.25
N TYR A 8 2.94 -0.74 20.21
CA TYR A 8 3.58 -0.13 19.05
C TYR A 8 4.44 1.07 19.46
N SER A 9 5.69 1.10 19.02
CA SER A 9 6.61 2.22 19.26
C SER A 9 7.15 2.78 17.95
N VAL A 10 6.68 3.98 17.61
CA VAL A 10 7.13 4.70 16.40
C VAL A 10 8.66 4.88 16.37
N ASP A 11 9.28 5.15 17.53
CA ASP A 11 10.73 5.33 17.60
C ASP A 11 11.48 4.02 17.35
N GLN A 12 10.97 2.88 17.83
CA GLN A 12 11.58 1.57 17.55
C GLN A 12 11.45 1.21 16.07
N GLU A 13 10.31 1.48 15.43
CA GLU A 13 10.14 1.28 13.99
C GLU A 13 11.09 2.15 13.16
N ILE A 14 11.25 3.42 13.54
CA ILE A 14 12.21 4.33 12.90
C ILE A 14 13.64 3.78 13.05
N ILE A 15 14.05 3.36 14.25
CA ILE A 15 15.38 2.79 14.49
C ILE A 15 15.59 1.53 13.64
N SER A 16 14.62 0.62 13.65
CA SER A 16 14.64 -0.63 12.87
C SER A 16 14.76 -0.37 11.37
N PHE A 17 14.03 0.62 10.86
CA PHE A 17 14.15 1.04 9.47
C PHE A 17 15.58 1.51 9.16
N PHE A 18 16.13 2.45 9.93
CA PHE A 18 17.45 3.03 9.64
C PHE A 18 18.62 2.04 9.78
N GLN A 19 18.45 0.93 10.51
CA GLN A 19 19.43 -0.18 10.50
C GLN A 19 19.64 -0.78 9.10
N LYS A 20 18.60 -0.75 8.25
CA LYS A 20 18.61 -1.28 6.87
C LYS A 20 19.20 -0.30 5.85
N THR A 21 19.52 0.94 6.27
CA THR A 21 19.84 2.03 5.35
C THR A 21 21.28 2.55 5.52
N SER A 22 21.80 3.14 4.45
CA SER A 22 23.11 3.80 4.42
C SER A 22 23.07 5.30 4.77
N THR A 23 21.93 5.78 5.25
CA THR A 23 21.72 7.16 5.71
C THR A 23 21.12 7.15 7.12
N ASP A 24 20.87 8.33 7.68
CA ASP A 24 20.30 8.50 9.01
C ASP A 24 19.05 9.38 8.98
N ARG A 25 18.33 9.38 10.10
CA ARG A 25 17.10 10.15 10.27
C ARG A 25 17.34 11.65 10.06
N SER A 26 18.39 12.21 10.64
CA SER A 26 18.72 13.63 10.52
C SER A 26 18.89 14.06 9.07
N SER A 27 19.61 13.26 8.27
CA SER A 27 19.83 13.51 6.85
C SER A 27 18.52 13.47 6.06
N CYS A 28 17.61 12.55 6.41
CA CYS A 28 16.28 12.49 5.81
C CYS A 28 15.42 13.71 6.21
N ASP A 29 15.40 14.08 7.48
CA ASP A 29 14.63 15.22 7.98
C ASP A 29 15.11 16.55 7.36
N ASP A 30 16.42 16.72 7.24
CA ASP A 30 17.03 17.88 6.57
C ASP A 30 16.71 17.91 5.08
N ARG A 31 16.72 16.74 4.43
CA ARG A 31 16.32 16.62 3.03
C ARG A 31 14.84 16.97 2.84
N ALA A 32 13.95 16.49 3.70
CA ALA A 32 12.52 16.82 3.65
C ALA A 32 12.31 18.33 3.82
N ARG A 33 12.97 18.95 4.82
CA ARG A 33 12.90 20.39 5.05
C ARG A 33 13.41 21.20 3.86
N THR A 34 14.46 20.74 3.20
CA THR A 34 15.00 21.39 2.00
C THR A 34 14.04 21.31 0.81
N LEU A 35 13.33 20.19 0.66
CA LEU A 35 12.46 19.94 -0.49
C LEU A 35 11.15 20.74 -0.45
N VAL A 36 10.52 20.83 0.71
CA VAL A 36 9.16 21.42 0.83
C VAL A 36 9.04 22.48 1.92
N GLY A 37 10.08 22.73 2.70
CA GLY A 37 10.06 23.67 3.81
C GLY A 37 9.23 23.19 5.01
N GLY A 38 8.97 24.11 5.93
CA GLY A 38 8.10 23.87 7.09
C GLY A 38 8.71 22.99 8.19
N THR A 39 7.86 22.64 9.14
CA THR A 39 8.21 21.74 10.25
C THR A 39 8.12 20.30 9.77
N VAL A 40 9.17 19.53 10.02
CA VAL A 40 9.23 18.10 9.71
C VAL A 40 8.90 17.30 10.97
N THR A 41 7.87 16.46 10.90
CA THR A 41 7.47 15.57 11.99
C THR A 41 7.23 14.16 11.48
N PRO A 42 7.75 13.10 12.15
CA PRO A 42 7.44 11.73 11.78
C PRO A 42 5.93 11.49 11.78
N VAL A 43 5.44 10.73 10.80
CA VAL A 43 4.07 10.22 10.85
C VAL A 43 3.95 9.21 12.00
N ALA A 44 2.77 9.12 12.61
CA ALA A 44 2.53 8.30 13.81
C ALA A 44 2.74 6.80 13.55
N VAL A 45 2.44 6.32 12.33
CA VAL A 45 2.61 4.92 11.93
C VAL A 45 3.57 4.85 10.74
N GLN A 46 4.73 4.24 10.97
CA GLN A 46 5.76 4.03 9.96
C GLN A 46 5.59 2.70 9.23
N GLY A 47 6.06 2.65 7.99
CA GLY A 47 6.11 1.41 7.23
C GLY A 47 7.44 0.67 7.44
N ALA A 48 7.41 -0.66 7.50
CA ALA A 48 8.60 -1.49 7.70
C ALA A 48 9.74 -1.25 6.67
N CYS A 49 9.39 -0.69 5.51
CA CYS A 49 10.27 -0.44 4.37
C CYS A 49 10.34 1.04 3.97
N SER A 50 9.82 1.94 4.79
CA SER A 50 9.84 3.38 4.50
C SER A 50 9.76 4.24 5.74
N TYR A 51 10.57 5.28 5.78
CA TYR A 51 10.42 6.38 6.72
C TYR A 51 9.58 7.50 6.09
N SER A 52 8.53 7.94 6.78
CA SER A 52 7.64 9.00 6.30
C SER A 52 7.52 10.12 7.33
N VAL A 53 7.52 11.35 6.84
CA VAL A 53 7.38 12.57 7.65
C VAL A 53 6.30 13.47 7.05
N TYR A 54 5.52 14.11 7.91
CA TYR A 54 4.80 15.31 7.53
C TYR A 54 5.79 16.45 7.38
N ALA A 55 5.60 17.26 6.35
CA ALA A 55 6.37 18.48 6.15
C ALA A 55 5.38 19.63 5.91
N GLY A 56 5.14 20.39 6.98
CA GLY A 56 4.03 21.33 7.05
C GLY A 56 2.66 20.62 7.10
N LEU A 57 1.62 21.32 6.63
CA LEU A 57 0.25 20.79 6.58
C LEU A 57 -0.07 20.11 5.23
N GLU A 58 0.72 20.39 4.20
CA GLU A 58 0.38 20.10 2.80
C GLU A 58 1.02 18.83 2.26
N TYR A 59 2.17 18.42 2.80
CA TYR A 59 2.99 17.37 2.21
C TYR A 59 3.37 16.25 3.17
N VAL A 60 3.53 15.07 2.58
CA VAL A 60 4.23 13.93 3.18
C VAL A 60 5.48 13.69 2.36
N VAL A 61 6.65 13.62 3.01
CA VAL A 61 7.89 13.19 2.37
C VAL A 61 8.18 11.77 2.82
N GLN A 62 8.41 10.88 1.87
CA GLN A 62 8.64 9.47 2.12
C GLN A 62 9.97 9.01 1.55
N PHE A 63 10.75 8.34 2.39
CA PHE A 63 12.04 7.75 2.09
C PHE A 63 11.86 6.23 2.09
N ARG A 64 11.98 5.60 0.93
CA ARG A 64 11.75 4.16 0.75
C ARG A 64 13.06 3.46 0.42
N LEU A 65 13.25 2.23 0.89
CA LEU A 65 14.37 1.39 0.44
C LEU A 65 14.37 1.33 -1.08
N ARG A 66 15.55 1.46 -1.71
CA ARG A 66 15.69 1.47 -3.16
C ARG A 66 15.03 0.25 -3.81
N SER A 67 15.25 -0.93 -3.24
CA SER A 67 14.65 -2.20 -3.69
C SER A 67 13.12 -2.19 -3.72
N LEU A 68 12.48 -1.30 -2.95
CA LEU A 68 11.03 -1.18 -2.77
C LEU A 68 10.51 0.22 -3.19
N GLY A 69 11.19 0.82 -4.17
CA GLY A 69 10.78 2.08 -4.80
C GLY A 69 9.37 2.01 -5.39
N LEU A 70 8.66 3.14 -5.35
CA LEU A 70 7.37 3.26 -6.02
C LEU A 70 7.57 3.34 -7.53
N LYS A 71 6.75 2.61 -8.26
CA LYS A 71 6.65 2.77 -9.71
C LYS A 71 5.83 4.02 -10.00
N THR A 72 6.49 5.09 -10.44
CA THR A 72 5.85 6.40 -10.70
C THR A 72 4.74 6.31 -11.76
N GLU A 73 4.88 5.38 -12.71
CA GLU A 73 3.83 5.05 -13.68
C GLU A 73 2.53 4.63 -13.00
N ILE A 74 2.62 3.75 -12.00
CA ILE A 74 1.46 3.27 -11.24
C ILE A 74 0.83 4.39 -10.41
N THR A 75 1.66 5.24 -9.78
CA THR A 75 1.13 6.39 -9.02
C THR A 75 0.43 7.41 -9.92
N ASN A 76 0.93 7.60 -11.14
CA ASN A 76 0.30 8.47 -12.13
C ASN A 76 -1.03 7.91 -12.62
N ILE A 77 -1.09 6.59 -12.92
CA ILE A 77 -2.35 5.92 -13.25
C ILE A 77 -3.35 6.05 -12.09
N ALA A 78 -2.91 5.80 -10.86
CA ALA A 78 -3.76 5.95 -9.68
C ALA A 78 -4.34 7.36 -9.58
N ARG A 79 -3.52 8.39 -9.79
CA ARG A 79 -3.97 9.78 -9.76
C ARG A 79 -4.99 10.08 -10.87
N ASN A 80 -4.80 9.52 -12.06
CA ASN A 80 -5.74 9.70 -13.17
C ASN A 80 -7.09 9.02 -12.90
N VAL A 81 -7.09 7.83 -12.28
CA VAL A 81 -8.30 7.07 -11.98
C VAL A 81 -9.06 7.64 -10.79
N TYR A 82 -8.36 7.93 -9.69
CA TYR A 82 -8.96 8.25 -8.41
C TYR A 82 -8.96 9.75 -8.09
N GLY A 83 -8.27 10.57 -8.88
CA GLY A 83 -8.21 12.01 -8.69
C GLY A 83 -7.69 12.39 -7.30
N THR A 84 -8.42 13.23 -6.59
CA THR A 84 -8.05 13.75 -5.26
C THR A 84 -8.15 12.72 -4.13
N LEU A 85 -8.70 11.53 -4.39
CA LEU A 85 -8.81 10.45 -3.39
C LEU A 85 -7.47 9.74 -3.11
N VAL A 86 -6.45 10.01 -3.93
CA VAL A 86 -5.08 9.50 -3.76
C VAL A 86 -4.09 10.65 -3.81
N PRO A 87 -2.90 10.52 -3.17
CA PRO A 87 -1.89 11.57 -3.23
C PRO A 87 -1.36 11.74 -4.67
N SER A 88 -1.02 12.99 -5.04
CA SER A 88 -0.05 13.20 -6.12
C SER A 88 1.33 12.81 -5.62
N VAL A 89 2.14 12.15 -6.44
CA VAL A 89 3.48 11.66 -6.05
C VAL A 89 4.54 12.18 -7.01
N SER A 90 5.62 12.75 -6.50
CA SER A 90 6.79 13.17 -7.26
C SER A 90 8.07 12.55 -6.70
N TYR A 91 8.97 12.11 -7.60
CA TYR A 91 10.27 11.55 -7.23
C TYR A 91 11.33 12.64 -7.16
N HIS A 92 12.12 12.67 -6.08
CA HIS A 92 13.11 13.72 -5.77
C HIS A 92 14.53 13.18 -5.60
N GLY A 93 14.82 12.06 -6.26
CA GLY A 93 16.14 11.45 -6.29
C GLY A 93 16.38 10.48 -5.14
N GLN A 94 17.65 10.33 -4.78
CA GLN A 94 18.11 9.38 -3.78
C GLN A 94 18.95 10.04 -2.70
N ILE A 95 19.03 9.39 -1.54
CA ILE A 95 19.90 9.78 -0.42
C ILE A 95 20.56 8.53 0.19
N GLY A 96 21.79 8.68 0.67
CA GLY A 96 22.63 7.56 1.11
C GLY A 96 23.52 7.02 -0.01
N ARG A 97 24.31 6.00 0.33
CA ARG A 97 25.28 5.37 -0.57
C ARG A 97 24.87 3.93 -0.92
N ASP A 98 25.32 3.46 -2.08
CA ASP A 98 25.03 2.11 -2.58
C ASP A 98 26.15 1.10 -2.30
N ASP A 99 27.29 1.56 -1.82
CA ASP A 99 28.51 0.78 -1.60
C ASP A 99 28.63 0.18 -0.19
N VAL A 100 27.62 0.39 0.65
CA VAL A 100 27.62 -0.10 2.04
C VAL A 100 26.99 -1.50 2.08
N SER A 101 27.80 -2.51 2.37
CA SER A 101 27.35 -3.90 2.46
C SER A 101 26.18 -4.05 3.45
N GLY A 102 25.10 -4.71 3.01
CA GLY A 102 23.92 -4.98 3.82
C GLY A 102 22.99 -3.78 4.07
N LYS A 103 23.25 -2.63 3.44
CA LYS A 103 22.47 -1.39 3.60
C LYS A 103 22.08 -0.82 2.24
N GLU A 104 20.89 -0.24 2.16
CA GLU A 104 20.42 0.40 0.92
C GLU A 104 20.35 1.92 1.04
N SER A 105 20.55 2.60 -0.08
CA SER A 105 20.14 4.00 -0.23
C SER A 105 18.62 4.11 -0.30
N LEU A 106 18.11 5.33 -0.10
CA LEU A 106 16.68 5.61 -0.06
C LEU A 106 16.25 6.43 -1.25
N PHE A 107 15.14 6.04 -1.87
CA PHE A 107 14.42 6.86 -2.84
C PHE A 107 13.49 7.82 -2.12
N VAL A 108 13.49 9.07 -2.56
CA VAL A 108 12.77 10.18 -1.93
C VAL A 108 11.55 10.55 -2.77
N TYR A 109 10.39 10.54 -2.14
CA TYR A 109 9.12 10.92 -2.76
C TYR A 109 8.48 12.06 -1.97
N VAL A 110 7.95 13.05 -2.68
CA VAL A 110 7.08 14.08 -2.10
C VAL A 110 5.66 13.77 -2.53
N MET A 111 4.74 13.81 -1.58
CA MET A 111 3.35 13.45 -1.77
C MET A 111 2.43 14.55 -1.24
N SER A 112 1.35 14.85 -1.96
CA SER A 112 0.29 15.71 -1.41
C SER A 112 -0.40 14.99 -0.26
N ARG A 113 -0.71 15.70 0.82
CA ARG A 113 -1.49 15.14 1.92
C ARG A 113 -2.94 14.92 1.47
N VAL A 114 -3.46 13.72 1.69
CA VAL A 114 -4.89 13.44 1.59
C VAL A 114 -5.53 13.81 2.93
N GLU A 115 -6.51 14.70 2.89
CA GLU A 115 -7.21 15.15 4.10
C GLU A 115 -8.11 14.05 4.66
N GLY A 116 -8.18 13.97 5.98
CA GLY A 116 -8.98 12.98 6.71
C GLY A 116 -8.21 12.32 7.84
N ILE A 117 -8.87 11.35 8.46
CA ILE A 117 -8.30 10.47 9.48
C ILE A 117 -8.25 9.05 8.95
N SER A 118 -7.34 8.23 9.46
CA SER A 118 -7.31 6.82 9.08
C SER A 118 -8.56 6.11 9.61
N HIS A 119 -8.95 5.01 8.97
CA HIS A 119 -10.06 4.18 9.47
C HIS A 119 -9.77 3.65 10.89
N LEU A 120 -8.51 3.35 11.20
CA LEU A 120 -8.08 2.96 12.54
C LEU A 120 -8.33 4.07 13.55
N ASP A 121 -7.88 5.29 13.27
CA ASP A 121 -8.08 6.44 14.16
C ASP A 121 -9.57 6.71 14.37
N PHE A 122 -10.38 6.56 13.31
CA PHE A 122 -11.82 6.69 13.41
C PHE A 122 -12.43 5.66 14.37
N ILE A 123 -12.06 4.38 14.22
CA ILE A 123 -12.54 3.30 15.11
C ILE A 123 -12.10 3.55 16.56
N LEU A 124 -10.82 3.88 16.78
CA LEU A 124 -10.28 4.11 18.11
C LEU A 124 -10.93 5.32 18.81
N ALA A 125 -11.23 6.38 18.06
CA ALA A 125 -11.89 7.57 18.59
C ALA A 125 -13.39 7.37 18.89
N HIS A 126 -14.05 6.48 18.16
CA HIS A 126 -15.51 6.29 18.21
C HIS A 126 -15.90 4.89 18.68
N ASN A 127 -15.23 4.37 19.71
CA ASN A 127 -15.37 3.02 20.30
C ASN A 127 -16.82 2.65 20.72
N LEU A 128 -17.73 2.58 19.76
CA LEU A 128 -19.13 2.24 19.88
C LEU A 128 -19.31 0.74 19.67
N PRO A 129 -20.34 0.13 20.29
CA PRO A 129 -20.72 -1.23 19.95
C PRO A 129 -21.00 -1.36 18.46
N GLU A 130 -20.47 -2.42 17.83
CA GLU A 130 -20.63 -2.68 16.39
C GLU A 130 -22.10 -2.72 15.93
N ASN A 131 -23.00 -3.11 16.84
CA ASN A 131 -24.44 -3.22 16.60
C ASN A 131 -25.23 -1.94 16.93
N SER A 132 -24.55 -0.83 17.25
CA SER A 132 -25.25 0.44 17.45
C SER A 132 -25.82 0.95 16.11
N PRO A 133 -27.01 1.59 16.10
CA PRO A 133 -27.59 2.18 14.89
C PRO A 133 -26.64 3.17 14.18
N GLU A 134 -25.86 3.92 14.96
CA GLU A 134 -24.88 4.88 14.48
C GLU A 134 -23.72 4.18 13.76
N TYR A 135 -23.13 3.15 14.37
CA TYR A 135 -22.05 2.39 13.76
C TYR A 135 -22.50 1.64 12.51
N PHE A 136 -23.73 1.12 12.50
CA PHE A 136 -24.33 0.52 11.30
C PHE A 136 -24.39 1.52 10.15
N THR A 137 -24.87 2.74 10.41
CA THR A 137 -24.93 3.81 9.40
C THR A 137 -23.54 4.19 8.88
N TRP A 138 -22.53 4.28 9.76
CA TRP A 138 -21.15 4.57 9.34
C TRP A 138 -20.55 3.46 8.48
N ARG A 139 -20.81 2.20 8.82
CA ARG A 139 -20.38 1.06 8.00
C ARG A 139 -21.05 1.07 6.63
N GLU A 140 -22.34 1.37 6.56
CA GLU A 140 -23.06 1.47 5.30
C GLU A 140 -22.43 2.53 4.39
N ASN A 141 -22.16 3.72 4.93
CA ASN A 141 -21.47 4.79 4.21
C ASN A 141 -20.06 4.35 3.75
N LEU A 142 -19.28 3.72 4.63
CA LEU A 142 -17.95 3.22 4.29
C LEU A 142 -17.99 2.20 3.15
N VAL A 143 -18.91 1.23 3.22
CA VAL A 143 -19.07 0.22 2.16
C VAL A 143 -19.49 0.87 0.85
N PHE A 144 -20.40 1.84 0.90
CA PHE A 144 -20.81 2.60 -0.28
C PHE A 144 -19.64 3.37 -0.91
N ASP A 145 -18.86 4.08 -0.11
CA ASP A 145 -17.71 4.86 -0.58
C ASP A 145 -16.58 3.97 -1.12
N ILE A 146 -16.33 2.82 -0.49
CA ILE A 146 -15.40 1.80 -1.00
C ILE A 146 -15.89 1.26 -2.36
N ALA A 147 -17.18 0.90 -2.46
CA ALA A 147 -17.74 0.42 -3.73
C ALA A 147 -17.63 1.48 -4.83
N ARG A 148 -17.86 2.75 -4.49
CA ARG A 148 -17.68 3.88 -5.42
C ARG A 148 -16.21 4.02 -5.84
N PHE A 149 -15.26 3.90 -4.89
CA PHE A 149 -13.84 3.92 -5.17
C PHE A 149 -13.44 2.81 -6.16
N PHE A 150 -13.86 1.57 -5.92
CA PHE A 150 -13.63 0.47 -6.86
C PHE A 150 -14.30 0.70 -8.22
N ALA A 151 -15.52 1.24 -8.25
CA ALA A 151 -16.20 1.53 -9.50
C ALA A 151 -15.42 2.52 -10.39
N LEU A 152 -14.60 3.41 -9.81
CA LEU A 152 -13.75 4.32 -10.60
C LEU A 152 -12.72 3.57 -11.43
N THR A 153 -12.11 2.51 -10.90
CA THR A 153 -11.11 1.73 -11.66
C THR A 153 -11.75 0.93 -12.80
N TRP A 154 -12.94 0.37 -12.57
CA TRP A 154 -13.71 -0.33 -13.61
C TRP A 154 -14.19 0.58 -14.74
N LYS A 155 -14.46 1.85 -14.43
CA LYS A 155 -14.80 2.87 -15.44
C LYS A 155 -13.58 3.40 -16.20
N ASN A 156 -12.37 3.08 -15.75
CA ASN A 156 -11.11 3.49 -16.35
C ASN A 156 -10.22 2.26 -16.58
N PRO A 157 -10.61 1.36 -17.50
CA PRO A 157 -9.82 0.18 -17.81
C PRO A 157 -8.43 0.56 -18.32
N GLN A 158 -7.42 -0.20 -17.90
CA GLN A 158 -6.04 0.03 -18.25
C GLN A 158 -5.71 -0.68 -19.56
N ASN A 159 -5.01 0.03 -20.45
CA ASN A 159 -4.47 -0.58 -21.64
C ASN A 159 -3.20 -1.34 -21.26
N VAL A 160 -3.33 -2.66 -21.18
CA VAL A 160 -2.25 -3.56 -20.81
C VAL A 160 -1.84 -4.36 -22.04
N ASP A 161 -0.54 -4.55 -22.21
CA ASP A 161 -0.02 -5.31 -23.33
C ASP A 161 -0.60 -6.73 -23.37
N ARG A 162 -0.93 -7.20 -24.56
CA ARG A 162 -1.55 -8.51 -24.75
C ARG A 162 -0.64 -9.63 -24.24
N SER A 163 0.67 -9.51 -24.47
CA SER A 163 1.63 -10.52 -23.98
C SER A 163 1.65 -10.57 -22.46
N PHE A 164 1.45 -9.44 -21.77
CA PHE A 164 1.34 -9.43 -20.32
C PHE A 164 0.11 -10.21 -19.85
N CYS A 165 -1.06 -10.00 -20.48
CA CYS A 165 -2.29 -10.72 -20.14
C CYS A 165 -2.15 -12.23 -20.39
N GLU A 166 -1.58 -12.62 -21.53
CA GLU A 166 -1.35 -14.03 -21.88
C GLU A 166 -0.36 -14.71 -20.90
N ASN A 167 0.72 -14.02 -20.54
CA ASN A 167 1.67 -14.52 -19.54
C ASN A 167 1.03 -14.65 -18.15
N LEU A 168 0.11 -13.75 -17.79
CA LEU A 168 -0.59 -13.78 -16.52
C LEU A 168 -1.58 -14.95 -16.47
N ASP A 169 -2.38 -15.14 -17.53
CA ASP A 169 -3.30 -16.27 -17.68
C ASP A 169 -2.57 -17.61 -17.56
N GLN A 170 -1.50 -17.79 -18.34
CA GLN A 170 -0.67 -18.99 -18.27
C GLN A 170 -0.13 -19.24 -16.86
N ARG A 171 0.34 -18.19 -16.17
CA ARG A 171 0.87 -18.34 -14.81
C ARG A 171 -0.20 -18.82 -13.82
N TYR A 172 -1.39 -18.24 -13.86
CA TYR A 172 -2.48 -18.64 -12.98
C TYR A 172 -2.96 -20.06 -13.27
N ASP A 173 -3.07 -20.46 -14.54
CA ASP A 173 -3.40 -21.84 -14.91
C ASP A 173 -2.34 -22.82 -14.39
N GLU A 174 -1.04 -22.53 -14.60
CA GLU A 174 0.05 -23.37 -14.11
C GLU A 174 0.03 -23.52 -12.58
N ASP A 175 -0.15 -22.42 -11.85
CA ASP A 175 -0.15 -22.43 -10.40
C ASP A 175 -1.39 -23.15 -9.83
N LEU A 176 -2.57 -22.96 -10.41
CA LEU A 176 -3.78 -23.68 -10.03
C LEU A 176 -3.65 -25.19 -10.33
N ARG A 177 -3.04 -25.59 -11.45
CA ARG A 177 -2.78 -27.00 -11.75
C ARG A 177 -1.78 -27.62 -10.80
N ARG A 178 -0.74 -26.89 -10.39
CA ARG A 178 0.19 -27.34 -9.34
C ARG A 178 -0.54 -27.55 -8.01
N LEU A 179 -1.42 -26.63 -7.64
CA LEU A 179 -2.26 -26.77 -6.44
C LEU A 179 -3.19 -27.99 -6.54
N LEU A 180 -3.82 -28.20 -7.70
CA LEU A 180 -4.68 -29.37 -7.94
C LEU A 180 -3.92 -30.68 -7.74
N ALA A 181 -2.68 -30.76 -8.25
CA ALA A 181 -1.85 -31.95 -8.11
C ALA A 181 -1.30 -32.18 -6.69
N ALA A 182 -1.07 -31.10 -5.93
CA ALA A 182 -0.43 -31.17 -4.61
C ALA A 182 -1.42 -31.25 -3.44
N LEU A 183 -2.64 -30.71 -3.60
CA LEU A 183 -3.61 -30.61 -2.51
C LEU A 183 -4.53 -31.85 -2.43
N PRO A 184 -5.05 -32.18 -1.22
CA PRO A 184 -5.99 -33.28 -1.05
C PRO A 184 -7.26 -33.14 -1.89
N ASP A 185 -7.85 -34.27 -2.28
CA ASP A 185 -9.04 -34.37 -3.14
C ASP A 185 -10.21 -33.48 -2.73
N ARG A 186 -10.37 -33.20 -1.43
CA ARG A 186 -11.42 -32.29 -0.93
C ARG A 186 -11.34 -30.88 -1.51
N PHE A 187 -10.18 -30.45 -1.98
CA PHE A 187 -9.96 -29.14 -2.59
C PHE A 187 -10.02 -29.18 -4.13
N HIS A 188 -10.00 -30.36 -4.74
CA HIS A 188 -10.00 -30.47 -6.20
C HIS A 188 -11.22 -29.81 -6.86
N PRO A 189 -12.46 -29.95 -6.35
CA PRO A 189 -13.62 -29.34 -6.99
C PRO A 189 -13.51 -27.81 -7.10
N ILE A 190 -13.03 -27.12 -6.05
CA ILE A 190 -12.92 -25.66 -6.05
C ILE A 190 -11.75 -25.17 -6.93
N ILE A 191 -10.65 -25.92 -6.96
CA ILE A 191 -9.50 -25.58 -7.82
C ILE A 191 -9.86 -25.79 -9.29
N GLN A 192 -10.52 -26.89 -9.63
CA GLN A 192 -10.98 -27.15 -10.99
C GLN A 192 -11.98 -26.10 -11.45
N GLN A 193 -12.95 -25.72 -10.61
CA GLN A 193 -13.87 -24.62 -10.90
C GLN A 193 -13.14 -23.30 -11.15
N SER A 194 -12.05 -23.04 -10.41
CA SER A 194 -11.24 -21.83 -10.60
C SER A 194 -10.51 -21.84 -11.95
N ILE A 195 -9.95 -22.99 -12.34
CA ILE A 195 -9.31 -23.19 -13.66
C ILE A 195 -10.33 -22.95 -14.78
N ASP A 196 -11.51 -23.57 -14.66
CA ASP A 196 -12.57 -23.47 -15.67
C ASP A 196 -13.11 -22.03 -15.81
N ALA A 197 -12.99 -21.21 -14.75
CA ALA A 197 -13.40 -19.81 -14.75
C ALA A 197 -12.35 -18.84 -15.32
N LEU A 198 -11.08 -19.25 -15.48
CA LEU A 198 -10.00 -18.36 -15.95
C LEU A 198 -10.35 -17.64 -17.27
N PRO A 199 -10.86 -18.31 -18.32
CA PRO A 199 -11.18 -17.62 -19.57
C PRO A 199 -12.21 -16.50 -19.39
N ALA A 200 -13.21 -16.70 -18.53
CA ALA A 200 -14.21 -15.70 -18.22
C ALA A 200 -13.61 -14.54 -17.43
N ILE A 201 -12.72 -14.82 -16.47
CA ILE A 201 -12.02 -13.79 -15.68
C ILE A 201 -11.11 -12.95 -16.58
N PHE A 202 -10.32 -13.57 -17.45
CA PHE A 202 -9.42 -12.87 -18.38
C PHE A 202 -10.14 -12.16 -19.53
N SER A 203 -11.45 -12.42 -19.72
CA SER A 203 -12.29 -11.61 -20.61
C SER A 203 -12.71 -10.26 -20.00
N LEU A 204 -12.56 -10.09 -18.68
CA LEU A 204 -12.83 -8.83 -18.01
C LEU A 204 -11.74 -7.80 -18.34
N SER A 205 -12.10 -6.52 -18.22
CA SER A 205 -11.12 -5.46 -18.40
C SER A 205 -10.05 -5.47 -17.31
N MET A 206 -8.80 -5.24 -17.70
CA MET A 206 -7.71 -5.00 -16.76
C MET A 206 -7.91 -3.65 -16.07
N VAL A 207 -7.87 -3.63 -14.76
CA VAL A 207 -8.12 -2.43 -13.95
C VAL A 207 -7.00 -2.24 -12.93
N LEU A 208 -6.75 -1.00 -12.52
CA LEU A 208 -5.79 -0.73 -11.46
C LEU A 208 -6.38 -1.18 -10.12
N LEU A 209 -5.73 -2.15 -9.47
CA LEU A 209 -6.10 -2.61 -8.14
C LEU A 209 -4.98 -2.35 -7.15
N HIS A 210 -5.37 -2.09 -5.90
CA HIS A 210 -4.46 -2.14 -4.78
C HIS A 210 -4.49 -3.57 -4.23
N MET A 211 -3.38 -4.30 -4.31
CA MET A 211 -3.29 -5.73 -3.98
C MET A 211 -3.63 -6.04 -2.51
N ASP A 212 -3.41 -5.08 -1.62
CA ASP A 212 -3.69 -5.21 -0.18
C ASP A 212 -4.77 -4.21 0.27
N PHE A 213 -5.88 -4.13 -0.46
CA PHE A 213 -7.01 -3.27 -0.06
C PHE A 213 -7.88 -4.00 0.98
N GLY A 214 -7.42 -3.98 2.23
CA GLY A 214 -8.11 -4.55 3.39
C GLY A 214 -7.70 -3.85 4.67
N ASN A 215 -8.43 -4.09 5.77
CA ASN A 215 -8.17 -3.50 7.09
C ASN A 215 -6.67 -3.47 7.37
N VAL A 216 -6.13 -2.25 7.49
CA VAL A 216 -4.90 -1.84 8.18
C VAL A 216 -3.86 -2.95 8.30
N GLN A 217 -2.68 -2.76 7.72
CA GLN A 217 -1.46 -3.55 7.97
C GLN A 217 -1.31 -3.89 9.46
N TYR A 218 -1.91 -4.99 9.90
CA TYR A 218 -1.70 -5.61 11.20
C TYR A 218 -0.37 -6.33 11.09
N HIS A 219 0.70 -5.66 11.51
CA HIS A 219 1.91 -6.35 11.92
C HIS A 219 1.68 -6.80 13.35
N GLY A 220 1.43 -8.09 13.52
CA GLY A 220 1.80 -8.81 14.75
C GLY A 220 3.20 -9.40 14.59
#